data_AF-A0AAP6RG04-F1
#
_entry.id   AF-A0AAP6RG04-F1
#
_cell.length_a   1.000
_cell.length_b   1.000
_cell.length_c   1.000
_cell.angle_alpha   90.00
_cell.angle_beta   90.00
_cell.angle_gamma   90.00
#
_symmetry.space_group_name_H-M   'P 1'
#
loop_
_entity.id
_entity.type
_entity.pdbx_description
1 polymer ?
#
loop_
_entity_poly.entity_id
_entity_poly.type
_entity_poly.pdbx_seq_one_letter_code
_entity_poly.pdbx_strand_id
1 'polypeptide(L)' 'MNFFKRKKEITHVIERSNVIQFDEMGYPLRLCIMSDRKQRWIYTDEREGDVVLKWEEQR' A
#
# COMPACT_ATOMS: atom_id res chain seq x y z
N MET A 1 37.28 8.23 3.36
CA MET A 1 36.15 7.53 2.70
C MET A 1 35.14 7.15 3.78
N ASN A 2 34.03 7.90 3.89
CA ASN A 2 33.01 7.62 4.90
C ASN A 2 31.91 6.74 4.29
N PHE A 3 31.97 5.45 4.59
CA PHE A 3 30.92 4.49 4.27
C PHE A 3 29.76 4.66 5.26
N PHE A 4 28.79 5.54 4.94
CA PHE A 4 27.50 5.52 5.61
C PHE A 4 26.75 4.26 5.19
N LYS A 5 26.94 3.16 5.93
CA LYS A 5 26.00 2.04 5.95
C LYS A 5 24.68 2.56 6.52
N ARG A 6 23.77 3.05 5.67
CA ARG A 6 22.38 3.28 6.06
C ARG A 6 21.83 1.94 6.55
N LYS A 7 21.63 1.80 7.86
CA LYS A 7 20.81 0.71 8.40
C LYS A 7 19.48 0.80 7.65
N LYS A 8 19.13 -0.25 6.91
CA LYS A 8 17.84 -0.34 6.22
C LYS A 8 16.80 -0.41 7.33
N GLU A 9 16.21 0.73 7.68
CA GLU A 9 15.13 0.76 8.67
C GLU A 9 14.04 -0.17 8.18
N ILE A 10 13.74 -1.19 8.99
CA ILE A 10 12.70 -2.16 8.69
C ILE A 10 11.37 -1.42 8.88
N THR A 11 10.78 -0.98 7.77
CA THR A 11 9.48 -0.33 7.76
C THR A 11 8.38 -1.38 7.87
N HIS A 12 7.44 -1.16 8.78
CA HIS A 12 6.27 -2.02 8.97
C HIS A 12 4.98 -1.22 8.82
N VAL A 13 3.87 -1.91 8.59
CA VAL A 13 2.54 -1.27 8.46
C VAL A 13 2.04 -0.86 9.84
N ILE A 14 1.60 0.38 9.98
CA ILE A 14 0.96 0.88 11.21
C ILE A 14 -0.55 0.99 11.06
N GLU A 15 -1.03 1.35 9.87
CA GLU A 15 -2.46 1.52 9.60
C GLU A 15 -2.81 1.01 8.20
N ARG A 16 -4.03 0.48 8.07
CA ARG A 16 -4.60 -0.07 6.83
C ARG A 16 -5.88 0.68 6.51
N SER A 17 -6.02 1.12 5.26
CA SER A 17 -7.30 1.64 4.77
C SER A 17 -8.21 0.51 4.28
N ASN A 18 -9.50 0.80 4.11
CA ASN A 18 -10.45 -0.12 3.46
C ASN A 18 -10.39 -0.03 1.93
N VAL A 19 -9.43 0.71 1.37
CA VAL A 19 -9.35 0.95 -0.07
C VAL A 19 -8.50 -0.14 -0.72
N ILE A 20 -9.06 -0.78 -1.74
CA ILE A 20 -8.36 -1.72 -2.62
C ILE A 20 -8.28 -1.17 -4.04
N GLN A 21 -7.10 -1.32 -4.64
CA GLN A 21 -6.85 -1.12 -6.06
C GLN A 21 -6.25 -2.41 -6.64
N PHE A 22 -6.46 -2.65 -7.93
CA PHE A 22 -5.82 -3.74 -8.65
C PHE A 22 -4.65 -3.21 -9.48
N ASP A 23 -3.53 -3.92 -9.46
CA ASP A 23 -2.43 -3.65 -10.38
C ASP A 23 -2.75 -4.12 -11.81
N GLU A 24 -1.83 -3.89 -12.74
CA GLU A 24 -1.99 -4.27 -14.15
C GLU A 24 -2.14 -5.78 -14.37
N MET A 25 -1.68 -6.60 -13.41
CA MET A 25 -1.82 -8.06 -13.43
C MET A 25 -3.09 -8.55 -12.73
N GLY A 26 -3.88 -7.65 -12.13
CA GLY A 26 -5.09 -7.98 -11.39
C GLY A 26 -4.87 -8.41 -9.95
N TYR A 27 -3.70 -8.16 -9.36
CA TYR A 27 -3.47 -8.44 -7.94
C TYR A 27 -4.01 -7.33 -7.04
N PRO A 28 -4.68 -7.67 -5.92
CA PRO A 28 -5.20 -6.67 -5.01
C PRO A 28 -4.08 -6.00 -4.20
N LEU A 29 -4.10 -4.68 -4.17
CA LEU A 29 -3.24 -3.84 -3.37
C LEU A 29 -4.10 -2.99 -2.42
N ARG A 30 -3.70 -2.93 -1.14
CA ARG A 30 -4.29 -2.07 -0.12
C ARG A 30 -3.40 -0.87 0.15
N LEU A 31 -4.01 0.31 0.30
CA LEU A 31 -3.28 1.49 0.73
C LEU A 31 -3.02 1.42 2.24
N CYS A 32 -1.74 1.42 2.61
CA CYS A 32 -1.25 1.31 3.98
C CYS A 32 -0.38 2.50 4.36
N ILE A 33 -0.44 2.92 5.62
CA ILE A 33 0.51 3.87 6.20
C ILE A 33 1.59 3.06 6.92
N MET A 34 2.83 3.39 6.63
CA MET A 34 4.02 2.73 7.17
C MET A 34 4.54 3.44 8.43
N SER A 35 5.41 2.79 9.18
CA SER A 35 6.06 3.33 10.38
C SER A 35 6.89 4.60 10.10
N ASP A 36 7.33 4.80 8.85
CA ASP A 36 7.99 6.04 8.38
C ASP A 36 6.98 7.14 7.98
N ARG A 37 5.70 6.96 8.31
CA ARG A 37 4.55 7.82 7.97
C ARG A 37 4.28 7.97 6.48
N LYS A 38 4.91 7.18 5.60
CA LYS A 38 4.63 7.20 4.16
C LYS A 38 3.50 6.25 3.81
N GLN A 39 2.74 6.62 2.78
CA GLN A 39 1.71 5.78 2.20
C GLN A 39 2.29 4.88 1.11
N ARG A 40 1.90 3.60 1.10
CA ARG A 40 2.31 2.61 0.09
C ARG A 40 1.17 1.65 -0.21
N TRP A 41 1.08 1.23 -1.47
CA TRP A 41 0.23 0.12 -1.90
C TRP A 41 0.94 -1.19 -1.62
N ILE A 42 0.29 -2.07 -0.85
CA ILE A 42 0.85 -3.36 -0.43
C ILE A 42 -0.12 -4.45 -0.83
N TYR A 43 0.41 -5.56 -1.34
CA TYR A 43 -0.37 -6.74 -1.66
C TYR A 43 -1.25 -7.18 -0.47
N THR A 44 -2.50 -7.51 -0.77
CA THR A 44 -3.46 -8.01 0.22
C THR A 44 -4.31 -9.12 -0.38
N ASP A 45 -4.74 -10.04 0.46
CA ASP A 45 -5.69 -11.12 0.17
C ASP A 45 -7.02 -10.94 0.95
N GLU A 46 -7.12 -9.89 1.78
CA GLU A 46 -8.28 -9.54 2.59
C GLU A 46 -9.43 -8.99 1.72
N ARG A 47 -10.69 -9.30 2.09
CA ARG A 47 -11.87 -9.04 1.25
C ARG A 47 -13.10 -8.47 1.98
N GLU A 48 -13.17 -8.56 3.31
CA GLU A 48 -14.41 -8.24 4.04
C GLU A 48 -14.48 -6.74 4.39
N GLY A 49 -15.46 -6.03 3.81
CA GLY A 49 -15.67 -4.59 4.04
C GLY A 49 -14.80 -3.66 3.19
N ASP A 50 -14.06 -4.20 2.22
CA ASP A 50 -13.18 -3.41 1.36
C ASP A 50 -13.90 -2.73 0.19
N VAL A 51 -13.51 -1.49 -0.08
CA VAL A 51 -14.00 -0.65 -1.17
C VAL A 51 -13.01 -0.71 -2.33
N VAL A 52 -13.46 -1.24 -3.46
CA VAL A 52 -12.69 -1.25 -4.70
C VAL A 52 -12.84 0.09 -5.40
N LEU A 53 -11.72 0.79 -5.64
CA LEU A 53 -11.73 1.99 -6.47
C LEU A 53 -11.93 1.61 -7.93
N LYS A 54 -13.02 2.12 -8.53
CA LYS A 54 -13.28 2.04 -9.96
C LYS A 54 -13.20 3.45 -10.52
N TRP A 55 -12.49 3.60 -11.63
CA TRP A 55 -12.59 4.82 -12.43
C TRP A 55 -13.96 4.79 -13.11
N GLU A 56 -14.84 5.70 -12.75
CA GLU A 56 -16.04 5.95 -13.53
C GLU A 56 -15.72 7.03 -14.57
N GLU A 57 -15.96 6.73 -15.85
CA GLU A 57 -16.00 7.76 -16.88
C GLU A 57 -17.15 8.71 -16.53
N GLN A 58 -16.81 9.94 -16.15
CA GLN A 58 -17.80 11.02 -16.08
C GLN A 58 -18.30 11.29 -17.50
N ARG A 59 -19.45 10.69 -17.85
CA ARG A 59 -20.21 10.97 -19.06
C ARG A 59 -21.00 12.26 -18.95
#